data_AF-A0A0L1I7X0-F1
#
_entry.id   AF-A0A0L1I7X0-F1
#
_cell.length_a   1.000
_cell.length_b   1.000
_cell.length_c   1.000
_cell.angle_alpha   90.00
_cell.angle_beta   90.00
_cell.angle_gamma   90.00
#
_symmetry.space_group_name_H-M   'P 1'
#
loop_
_entity.id
_entity.type
_entity.pdbx_description
1 polymer ?
#
loop_
_entity_poly.entity_id
_entity_poly.type
_entity_poly.pdbx_seq_one_letter_code
_entity_poly.pdbx_strand_id
1 'polypeptide(L)'
;MMFKIFRDDEDFHSLHKIDALAAWEDFYEKYHNDTRYTDILGHQGSSPRILFDEFIDSLQEQYLIHKSYIKKAYKEMDFTIDENITLEDFLKTFSNVQSKYNIPDANMNFIYLSLQKKLKQKKNKEIKHINKVAKYFSKFTELKPSMSYNKVISIMKNTSKWSVVCTLCPKEEQKLAAYNMWKTFINSQDLDNSSDSSYSNKMYNKNSRKKDISNSKEHEYYDDEDKTTSRNNKYLRDDESDSSAQTIESLRTIENASS
;
A
#
# COMPACT_ATOMS: atom_id res chain seq x y z
N MET A 1 27.18 -22.50 -9.79
CA MET A 1 28.05 -22.94 -8.68
C MET A 1 28.13 -21.89 -7.57
N MET A 2 28.22 -20.58 -7.90
CA MET A 2 28.32 -19.49 -6.91
C MET A 2 26.99 -19.08 -6.24
N PHE A 3 25.86 -19.05 -6.98
CA PHE A 3 24.52 -18.84 -6.42
C PHE A 3 24.09 -19.91 -5.40
N LYS A 4 24.76 -21.06 -5.40
CA LYS A 4 24.42 -22.20 -4.55
C LYS A 4 24.87 -21.98 -3.10
N ILE A 5 25.92 -21.18 -2.89
CA ILE A 5 26.45 -20.86 -1.56
C ILE A 5 25.50 -19.95 -0.78
N PHE A 6 24.77 -19.06 -1.46
CA PHE A 6 23.79 -18.18 -0.80
C PHE A 6 22.36 -18.72 -0.79
N ARG A 7 22.02 -19.61 -1.73
CA ARG A 7 20.66 -20.14 -1.94
C ARG A 7 20.39 -21.46 -1.22
N ASP A 8 21.39 -22.34 -1.10
CA ASP A 8 21.19 -23.69 -0.55
C ASP A 8 21.72 -23.81 0.89
N ASP A 9 22.32 -22.76 1.44
CA ASP A 9 22.85 -22.78 2.79
C ASP A 9 21.71 -22.42 3.75
N GLU A 10 21.18 -23.44 4.45
CA GLU A 10 20.16 -23.25 5.48
C GLU A 10 20.60 -22.19 6.48
N ASP A 11 21.90 -21.99 6.76
CA ASP A 11 22.39 -20.93 7.64
C ASP A 11 22.16 -19.50 7.12
N PHE A 12 22.01 -19.30 5.80
CA PHE A 12 21.76 -17.97 5.21
C PHE A 12 20.26 -17.65 5.15
N HIS A 13 19.41 -18.67 4.99
CA HIS A 13 17.94 -18.56 5.03
C HIS A 13 17.35 -18.71 6.45
N SER A 14 18.00 -19.49 7.33
CA SER A 14 17.58 -19.76 8.72
C SER A 14 18.10 -18.73 9.71
N LEU A 15 19.22 -18.03 9.44
CA LEU A 15 19.50 -16.78 10.15
C LEU A 15 18.59 -15.69 9.57
N HIS A 16 17.52 -15.38 10.28
CA HIS A 16 16.67 -14.19 10.19
C HIS A 16 17.43 -12.85 10.02
N LYS A 17 18.14 -12.58 8.92
CA LYS A 17 19.13 -11.49 8.94
C LYS A 17 19.41 -10.78 7.62
N ILE A 18 18.83 -11.21 6.51
CA ILE A 18 18.78 -10.43 5.28
C ILE A 18 17.36 -10.53 4.74
N ASP A 19 16.54 -9.55 5.11
CA ASP A 19 15.28 -9.33 4.43
C ASP A 19 15.54 -8.52 3.15
N ALA A 20 14.52 -8.36 2.32
CA ALA A 20 14.61 -7.57 1.10
C ALA A 20 14.89 -6.06 1.35
N LEU A 21 15.00 -5.65 2.62
CA LEU A 21 15.33 -4.29 3.08
C LEU A 21 16.79 -4.15 3.56
N ALA A 22 17.55 -5.25 3.62
CA ALA A 22 18.91 -5.21 4.13
C ALA A 22 19.79 -4.23 3.33
N ALA A 23 20.60 -3.46 4.04
CA ALA A 23 21.57 -2.57 3.41
C ALA A 23 22.90 -3.29 3.20
N TRP A 24 23.59 -2.94 2.11
CA TRP A 24 24.95 -3.44 1.83
C TRP A 24 25.93 -3.19 2.98
N GLU A 25 25.82 -2.03 3.64
CA GLU A 25 26.69 -1.66 4.78
C GLU A 25 26.53 -2.65 5.94
N ASP A 26 25.28 -2.92 6.33
CA ASP A 26 24.94 -3.85 7.42
C ASP A 26 25.34 -5.29 7.06
N PHE A 27 25.17 -5.65 5.78
CA PHE A 27 25.64 -6.93 5.25
C PHE A 27 27.16 -7.04 5.33
N TYR A 28 27.88 -6.05 4.82
CA TYR A 28 29.33 -6.05 4.78
C TYR A 28 29.92 -6.09 6.20
N GLU A 29 29.45 -5.23 7.10
CA GLU A 29 29.91 -5.20 8.50
C GLU A 29 29.81 -6.59 9.15
N LYS A 30 28.75 -7.32 8.83
CA LYS A 30 28.46 -8.62 9.43
C LYS A 30 29.19 -9.80 8.78
N TYR A 31 29.45 -9.75 7.47
CA TYR A 31 29.94 -10.90 6.71
C TYR A 31 31.33 -10.71 6.08
N HIS A 32 31.96 -9.54 6.17
CA HIS A 32 33.26 -9.29 5.53
C HIS A 32 34.40 -10.20 6.01
N ASN A 33 34.33 -10.69 7.26
CA ASN A 33 35.32 -11.61 7.85
C ASN A 33 34.94 -13.09 7.67
N ASP A 34 33.80 -13.39 7.06
CA ASP A 34 33.38 -14.77 6.81
C ASP A 34 34.20 -15.37 5.66
N THR A 35 34.75 -16.57 5.86
CA THR A 35 35.55 -17.26 4.84
C THR A 35 34.80 -17.38 3.51
N ARG A 36 33.48 -17.55 3.55
CA ARG A 36 32.63 -17.62 2.35
C ARG A 36 32.62 -16.30 1.57
N TYR A 37 32.67 -15.17 2.26
CA TYR A 37 32.80 -13.85 1.63
C TYR A 37 34.17 -13.70 0.97
N THR A 38 35.24 -14.15 1.65
CA THR A 38 36.61 -14.07 1.10
C THR A 38 36.84 -15.01 -0.07
N ASP A 39 36.18 -16.17 -0.10
CA ASP A 39 36.27 -17.12 -1.21
C ASP A 39 35.66 -16.54 -2.50
N ILE A 40 34.60 -15.73 -2.38
CA ILE A 40 33.96 -15.03 -3.50
C ILE A 40 34.92 -14.01 -4.13
N LEU A 41 35.79 -13.36 -3.34
CA LEU A 41 36.76 -12.36 -3.83
C LEU A 41 37.83 -12.96 -4.75
N GLY A 42 38.10 -14.27 -4.64
CA GLY A 42 39.14 -14.95 -5.42
C GLY A 42 38.70 -15.42 -6.80
N HIS A 43 37.40 -15.41 -7.10
CA HIS A 43 36.86 -15.88 -8.38
C HIS A 43 36.70 -14.73 -9.39
N GLN A 44 37.21 -14.92 -10.61
CA GLN A 44 36.99 -14.02 -11.74
C GLN A 44 35.52 -14.14 -12.20
N GLY A 45 34.63 -13.35 -11.61
CA GLY A 45 33.21 -13.32 -11.96
C GLY A 45 32.34 -12.73 -10.86
N SER A 46 31.94 -11.46 -11.04
CA SER A 46 31.07 -10.65 -10.18
C SER A 46 31.65 -10.26 -8.80
N SER A 47 31.52 -8.98 -8.44
CA SER A 47 31.91 -8.51 -7.10
C SER A 47 30.91 -8.98 -6.05
N PRO A 48 31.31 -9.16 -4.77
CA PRO A 48 30.36 -9.50 -3.70
C PRO A 48 29.18 -8.52 -3.58
N ARG A 49 29.40 -7.26 -3.99
CA ARG A 49 28.34 -6.26 -4.06
C ARG A 49 27.28 -6.59 -5.10
N ILE A 50 27.70 -6.96 -6.32
CA ILE A 50 26.77 -7.34 -7.40
C ILE A 50 25.94 -8.55 -6.97
N LEU A 51 26.57 -9.54 -6.33
CA LEU A 51 25.87 -10.74 -5.84
C LEU A 51 24.86 -10.41 -4.73
N PHE A 52 25.19 -9.48 -3.84
CA PHE A 52 24.24 -8.99 -2.84
C PHE A 52 23.06 -8.29 -3.50
N ASP A 53 23.30 -7.37 -4.44
CA ASP A 53 22.24 -6.65 -5.14
C ASP A 53 21.32 -7.66 -5.89
N GLU A 54 21.88 -8.65 -6.59
CA GLU A 54 21.11 -9.74 -7.26
C GLU A 54 20.30 -10.59 -6.27
N PHE A 55 20.85 -10.85 -5.07
CA PHE A 55 20.14 -11.59 -4.03
C PHE A 55 18.96 -10.77 -3.48
N ILE A 56 19.17 -9.49 -3.16
CA ILE A 56 18.11 -8.59 -2.70
C ILE A 56 17.02 -8.48 -3.77
N ASP A 57 17.37 -8.29 -5.04
CA ASP A 57 16.41 -8.25 -6.14
C ASP A 57 15.57 -9.54 -6.21
N SER A 58 16.19 -10.71 -6.02
CA SER A 58 15.47 -11.98 -5.98
C SER A 58 14.51 -12.08 -4.79
N LEU A 59 14.89 -11.58 -3.60
CA LEU A 59 14.00 -11.52 -2.44
C LEU A 59 12.83 -10.56 -2.67
N GLN A 60 13.06 -9.44 -3.36
CA GLN A 60 12.03 -8.48 -3.73
C GLN A 60 11.03 -9.09 -4.72
N GLU A 61 11.51 -9.80 -5.74
CA GLU A 61 10.65 -10.50 -6.70
C GLU A 61 9.78 -11.55 -5.99
N GLN A 62 10.37 -12.35 -5.10
CA GLN A 62 9.62 -13.31 -4.29
C GLN A 62 8.57 -12.63 -3.40
N TYR A 63 8.90 -11.50 -2.76
CA TYR A 63 7.92 -10.73 -2.00
C TYR A 63 6.74 -10.26 -2.85
N LEU A 64 6.98 -9.76 -4.08
CA LEU A 64 5.93 -9.33 -4.99
C LEU A 64 5.03 -10.49 -5.42
N ILE A 65 5.62 -11.65 -5.69
CA ILE A 65 4.87 -12.89 -5.99
C ILE A 65 3.98 -13.25 -4.80
N HIS A 66 4.52 -13.31 -3.57
CA HIS A 66 3.73 -13.59 -2.37
C HIS A 66 2.60 -12.58 -2.15
N LYS A 67 2.88 -11.28 -2.33
CA LYS A 67 1.88 -10.22 -2.25
C LYS A 67 0.76 -10.42 -3.28
N SER A 68 1.09 -10.90 -4.47
CA SER A 68 0.10 -11.20 -5.52
C SER A 68 -0.84 -12.35 -5.13
N TYR A 69 -0.33 -13.39 -4.47
CA TYR A 69 -1.16 -14.51 -3.99
C TYR A 69 -2.18 -14.05 -2.93
N ILE A 70 -1.74 -13.25 -1.97
CA ILE A 70 -2.63 -12.66 -0.96
C ILE A 70 -3.64 -11.70 -1.63
N LYS A 71 -3.21 -10.85 -2.57
CA LYS A 71 -4.09 -9.93 -3.32
C LYS A 71 -5.16 -10.70 -4.11
N LYS A 72 -4.80 -11.83 -4.73
CA LYS A 72 -5.73 -12.69 -5.47
C LYS A 72 -6.74 -13.34 -4.54
N ALA A 73 -6.28 -13.96 -3.45
CA ALA A 73 -7.17 -14.56 -2.45
C ALA A 73 -8.12 -13.52 -1.85
N TYR A 74 -7.63 -12.32 -1.54
CA TYR A 74 -8.46 -11.23 -1.04
C TYR A 74 -9.60 -10.86 -2.00
N LYS A 75 -9.34 -10.82 -3.31
CA LYS A 75 -10.37 -10.54 -4.33
C LYS A 75 -11.40 -11.67 -4.44
N GLU A 76 -10.99 -12.92 -4.26
CA GLU A 76 -11.87 -14.10 -4.37
C GLU A 76 -12.78 -14.27 -3.15
N MET A 77 -12.36 -13.80 -1.97
CA MET A 77 -13.10 -13.97 -0.71
C MET A 77 -14.33 -13.05 -0.55
N ASP A 78 -14.57 -12.12 -1.49
CA ASP A 78 -15.65 -11.10 -1.48
C ASP A 78 -15.84 -10.39 -0.12
N PHE A 79 -14.77 -10.31 0.67
CA PHE A 79 -14.76 -9.69 1.99
C PHE A 79 -14.10 -8.33 1.93
N THR A 80 -14.73 -7.33 2.55
CA THR A 80 -14.11 -6.00 2.71
C THR A 80 -13.23 -6.01 3.96
N ILE A 81 -11.91 -6.05 3.78
CA ILE A 81 -10.98 -5.79 4.88
C ILE A 81 -11.08 -4.31 5.27
N ASP A 82 -11.43 -4.07 6.52
CA ASP A 82 -11.45 -2.74 7.13
C ASP A 82 -10.07 -2.37 7.73
N GLU A 83 -9.85 -1.08 7.99
CA GLU A 83 -8.65 -0.57 8.66
C GLU A 83 -8.42 -1.17 10.05
N ASN A 84 -9.49 -1.67 10.67
CA ASN A 84 -9.46 -2.25 12.00
C ASN A 84 -9.01 -3.72 12.02
N ILE A 85 -8.69 -4.31 10.85
CA ILE A 85 -8.14 -5.67 10.80
C ILE A 85 -6.85 -5.73 11.63
N THR A 86 -6.82 -6.67 12.58
CA THR A 86 -5.62 -6.94 13.37
C THR A 86 -4.66 -7.81 12.56
N LEU A 87 -3.38 -7.84 12.96
CA LEU A 87 -2.43 -8.76 12.35
C LEU A 87 -2.86 -10.21 12.55
N GLU A 88 -3.38 -10.55 13.73
CA GLU A 88 -3.84 -11.91 14.06
C GLU A 88 -4.99 -12.34 13.13
N ASP A 89 -5.99 -11.47 12.95
CA ASP A 89 -7.11 -11.74 12.05
C ASP A 89 -6.62 -11.88 10.61
N PHE A 90 -5.71 -11.02 10.16
CA PHE A 90 -5.11 -11.10 8.84
C PHE A 90 -4.40 -12.44 8.62
N LEU A 91 -3.54 -12.87 9.56
CA LEU A 91 -2.83 -14.14 9.47
C LEU A 91 -3.81 -15.32 9.46
N LYS A 92 -4.85 -15.27 10.30
CA LYS A 92 -5.90 -16.30 10.33
C LYS A 92 -6.64 -16.39 9.01
N THR A 93 -7.07 -15.26 8.44
CA THR A 93 -7.79 -15.18 7.16
C THR A 93 -6.96 -15.77 6.01
N PHE A 94 -5.66 -15.50 5.98
CA PHE A 94 -4.78 -15.91 4.88
C PHE A 94 -3.94 -17.16 5.18
N SER A 95 -4.18 -17.85 6.30
CA SER A 95 -3.44 -19.05 6.72
C SER A 95 -3.35 -20.12 5.62
N ASN A 96 -4.47 -20.45 4.97
CA ASN A 96 -4.49 -21.43 3.87
C ASN A 96 -3.63 -21.00 2.68
N VAL A 97 -3.61 -19.71 2.35
CA VAL A 97 -2.82 -19.15 1.24
C VAL A 97 -1.34 -19.15 1.62
N GLN A 98 -1.03 -18.76 2.86
CA GLN A 98 0.31 -18.78 3.41
C GLN A 98 0.91 -20.18 3.35
N SER A 99 0.18 -21.20 3.83
CA SER A 99 0.64 -22.59 3.79
C SER A 99 0.75 -23.14 2.37
N LYS A 100 -0.20 -22.82 1.48
CA LYS A 100 -0.21 -23.29 0.09
C LYS A 100 1.01 -22.82 -0.71
N TYR A 101 1.47 -21.60 -0.47
CA TYR A 101 2.58 -20.99 -1.21
C TYR A 101 3.85 -20.82 -0.37
N ASN A 102 3.93 -21.45 0.80
CA ASN A 102 5.07 -21.38 1.70
C ASN A 102 5.53 -19.94 2.00
N ILE A 103 4.59 -19.02 2.20
CA ILE A 103 4.90 -17.60 2.38
C ILE A 103 5.55 -17.39 3.76
N PRO A 104 6.76 -16.80 3.83
CA PRO A 104 7.41 -16.51 5.11
C PRO A 104 6.63 -15.51 5.97
N ASP A 105 6.69 -15.66 7.30
CA ASP A 105 6.01 -14.76 8.25
C ASP A 105 6.43 -13.29 8.09
N ALA A 106 7.72 -13.05 7.79
CA ALA A 106 8.22 -11.70 7.51
C ALA A 106 7.48 -11.06 6.31
N ASN A 107 7.24 -11.84 5.25
CA ASN A 107 6.50 -11.37 4.08
C ASN A 107 5.02 -11.16 4.41
N MET A 108 4.40 -12.03 5.22
CA MET A 108 3.03 -11.82 5.70
C MET A 108 2.89 -10.51 6.46
N ASN A 109 3.84 -10.21 7.35
CA ASN A 109 3.89 -8.94 8.09
C ASN A 109 4.04 -7.73 7.16
N PHE A 110 4.96 -7.79 6.18
CA PHE A 110 5.13 -6.71 5.21
C PHE A 110 3.89 -6.47 4.35
N ILE A 111 3.22 -7.55 3.91
CA ILE A 111 1.97 -7.44 3.14
C ILE A 111 0.87 -6.80 4.00
N TYR A 112 0.73 -7.21 5.27
CA TYR A 112 -0.22 -6.61 6.21
C TYR A 112 0.03 -5.11 6.39
N LEU A 113 1.27 -4.70 6.65
CA LEU A 113 1.63 -3.29 6.81
C LEU A 113 1.38 -2.48 5.53
N SER A 114 1.68 -3.06 4.36
CA SER A 114 1.39 -2.45 3.05
C SER A 114 -0.11 -2.24 2.86
N LEU A 115 -0.94 -3.23 3.20
CA LEU A 115 -2.40 -3.14 3.15
C LEU A 115 -2.93 -2.05 4.09
N GLN A 116 -2.47 -2.04 5.34
CA GLN A 116 -2.82 -1.03 6.34
C GLN A 116 -2.46 0.39 5.88
N LYS A 117 -1.26 0.59 5.31
CA LYS A 117 -0.84 1.89 4.73
C LYS A 117 -1.80 2.32 3.63
N LYS A 118 -2.18 1.41 2.72
CA LYS A 118 -3.11 1.68 1.61
C LYS A 118 -4.52 2.04 2.09
N LEU A 119 -5.05 1.33 3.07
CA LEU A 119 -6.35 1.61 3.68
C LEU A 119 -6.37 3.00 4.35
N LYS A 120 -5.35 3.31 5.17
CA LYS A 120 -5.21 4.63 5.80
C LYS A 120 -5.08 5.75 4.77
N GLN A 121 -4.32 5.55 3.70
CA GLN A 121 -4.18 6.54 2.62
C GLN A 121 -5.52 6.79 1.91
N LYS A 122 -6.29 5.73 1.62
CA LYS A 122 -7.61 5.84 1.00
C LYS A 122 -8.56 6.66 1.88
N LYS A 123 -8.65 6.33 3.18
CA LYS A 123 -9.46 7.06 4.15
C LYS A 123 -9.03 8.53 4.28
N ASN A 124 -7.73 8.78 4.37
CA ASN A 124 -7.21 10.15 4.45
C ASN A 124 -7.54 10.97 3.19
N LYS A 125 -7.49 10.37 2.00
CA LYS A 125 -7.94 11.01 0.75
C LYS A 125 -9.43 11.33 0.79
N GLU A 126 -10.26 10.38 1.25
CA GLU A 126 -11.70 10.57 1.42
C GLU A 126 -12.02 11.70 2.41
N ILE A 127 -11.39 11.72 3.58
CA ILE A 127 -11.54 12.79 4.57
C ILE A 127 -11.12 14.15 3.98
N LYS A 128 -10.04 14.20 3.17
CA LYS A 128 -9.63 15.43 2.48
C LYS A 128 -10.68 15.91 1.48
N HIS A 129 -11.32 15.00 0.74
CA HIS A 129 -12.40 15.33 -0.20
C HIS A 129 -13.63 15.87 0.53
N ILE A 130 -14.08 15.17 1.58
CA ILE A 130 -15.19 15.60 2.44
C ILE A 130 -14.89 16.99 3.03
N ASN A 131 -13.68 17.23 3.53
CA ASN A 131 -13.24 18.54 4.02
C ASN A 131 -13.30 19.64 2.95
N LYS A 132 -12.91 19.31 1.73
CA LYS A 132 -12.95 20.26 0.61
C LYS A 132 -14.40 20.62 0.24
N VAL A 133 -15.31 19.64 0.25
CA VAL A 133 -16.75 19.88 0.02
C VAL A 133 -17.37 20.70 1.15
N ALA A 134 -17.08 20.39 2.41
CA ALA A 134 -17.56 21.17 3.56
C ALA A 134 -17.12 22.64 3.45
N LYS A 135 -15.87 22.89 3.04
CA LYS A 135 -15.36 24.25 2.76
C LYS A 135 -16.05 24.94 1.59
N TYR A 136 -16.55 24.20 0.60
CA TYR A 136 -17.38 24.80 -0.44
C TYR A 136 -18.72 25.25 0.14
N PHE A 137 -19.37 24.43 0.97
CA PHE A 137 -20.61 24.83 1.64
C PHE A 137 -20.43 26.12 2.46
N SER A 138 -19.32 26.28 3.18
CA SER A 138 -19.02 27.53 3.92
C SER A 138 -18.92 28.78 3.05
N LYS A 139 -18.66 28.65 1.74
CA LYS A 139 -18.54 29.79 0.82
C LYS A 139 -19.86 30.21 0.19
N PHE A 140 -20.91 29.41 0.33
CA PHE A 140 -22.23 29.73 -0.21
C PHE A 140 -23.07 30.45 0.84
N THR A 141 -23.26 31.75 0.67
CA THR A 141 -24.02 32.62 1.59
C THR A 141 -25.51 32.26 1.69
N GLU A 142 -26.05 31.57 0.68
CA GLU A 142 -27.43 31.08 0.67
C GLU A 142 -27.65 29.93 1.67
N LEU A 143 -26.60 29.22 2.06
CA LEU A 143 -26.69 28.09 2.98
C LEU A 143 -26.68 28.58 4.42
N LYS A 144 -27.65 28.12 5.22
CA LYS A 144 -27.74 28.42 6.65
C LYS A 144 -27.60 27.13 7.47
N PRO A 145 -26.89 27.13 8.63
CA PRO A 145 -26.70 25.92 9.45
C PRO A 145 -28.00 25.27 9.94
N SER A 146 -29.08 26.05 10.04
CA SER A 146 -30.42 25.57 10.40
C SER A 146 -31.12 24.77 9.30
N MET A 147 -30.62 24.82 8.05
CA MET A 147 -31.21 24.08 6.93
C MET A 147 -30.99 22.57 7.07
N SER A 148 -31.99 21.78 6.66
CA SER A 148 -31.87 20.34 6.55
C SER A 148 -30.95 19.95 5.39
N TYR A 149 -30.36 18.75 5.49
CA TYR A 149 -29.49 18.18 4.46
C TYR A 149 -30.10 18.25 3.05
N ASN A 150 -31.35 17.80 2.89
CA ASN A 150 -32.04 17.78 1.60
C ASN A 150 -32.15 19.17 0.97
N LYS A 151 -32.39 20.21 1.79
CA LYS A 151 -32.49 21.59 1.31
C LYS A 151 -31.13 22.12 0.85
N VAL A 152 -30.07 21.86 1.63
CA VAL A 152 -28.69 22.24 1.28
C VAL A 152 -28.27 21.58 -0.04
N ILE A 153 -28.51 20.28 -0.20
CA ILE A 153 -28.19 19.56 -1.43
C ILE A 153 -28.99 20.09 -2.62
N SER A 154 -30.27 20.43 -2.43
CA SER A 154 -31.10 20.99 -3.51
C SER A 154 -30.59 22.34 -3.99
N ILE A 155 -30.15 23.21 -3.07
CA ILE A 155 -29.50 24.49 -3.43
C ILE A 155 -28.18 24.20 -4.17
N MET A 156 -27.35 23.32 -3.61
CA MET A 156 -26.04 22.99 -4.18
C MET A 156 -26.14 22.40 -5.59
N LYS A 157 -27.16 21.61 -5.90
CA LYS A 157 -27.44 21.05 -7.23
C LYS A 157 -27.60 22.11 -8.31
N ASN A 158 -28.10 23.29 -7.95
CA ASN A 158 -28.31 24.40 -8.88
C ASN A 158 -27.03 25.26 -9.06
N THR A 159 -25.93 24.92 -8.37
CA THR A 159 -24.68 25.68 -8.45
C THR A 159 -23.71 25.07 -9.47
N SER A 160 -22.84 25.92 -10.03
CA SER A 160 -21.74 25.48 -10.90
C SER A 160 -20.71 24.57 -10.20
N LYS A 161 -20.73 24.49 -8.87
CA LYS A 161 -19.84 23.64 -8.07
C LYS A 161 -20.40 22.24 -7.82
N TRP A 162 -21.66 21.96 -8.20
CA TRP A 162 -22.27 20.64 -8.00
C TRP A 162 -21.46 19.51 -8.62
N SER A 163 -20.97 19.70 -9.85
CA SER A 163 -20.11 18.72 -10.54
C SER A 163 -18.89 18.36 -9.69
N VAL A 164 -18.22 19.36 -9.10
CA VAL A 164 -17.05 19.14 -8.23
C VAL A 164 -17.43 18.38 -6.95
N VAL A 165 -18.60 18.67 -6.37
CA VAL A 165 -19.11 17.93 -5.20
C VAL A 165 -19.35 16.47 -5.55
N CYS A 166 -19.96 16.17 -6.69
CA CYS A 166 -20.17 14.80 -7.16
C CYS A 166 -18.86 14.06 -7.46
N THR A 167 -17.86 14.75 -8.00
CA THR A 167 -16.54 14.14 -8.26
C THR A 167 -15.78 13.83 -6.97
N LEU A 168 -15.80 14.75 -5.99
CA LEU A 168 -15.07 14.57 -4.73
C LEU A 168 -15.78 13.62 -3.77
N CYS A 169 -17.12 13.68 -3.73
CA CYS A 169 -17.99 12.91 -2.85
C CYS A 169 -19.11 12.23 -3.68
N PRO A 170 -18.80 11.16 -4.41
CA PRO A 170 -19.79 10.45 -5.24
C PRO A 170 -20.89 9.81 -4.40
N LYS A 171 -20.55 9.19 -3.26
CA LYS A 171 -21.51 8.51 -2.39
C LYS A 171 -22.34 9.49 -1.58
N GLU A 172 -23.57 9.11 -1.24
CA GLU A 172 -24.45 9.97 -0.45
C GLU A 172 -23.98 10.14 0.99
N GLU A 173 -23.42 9.07 1.58
CA GLU A 173 -22.79 9.09 2.90
C GLU A 173 -21.68 10.15 3.00
N GLN A 174 -20.87 10.31 1.95
CA GLN A 174 -19.78 11.29 1.90
C GLN A 174 -20.31 12.73 1.83
N LYS A 175 -21.40 12.95 1.07
CA LYS A 175 -22.06 14.27 1.00
C LYS A 175 -22.69 14.63 2.34
N LEU A 176 -23.34 13.67 2.99
CA LEU A 176 -23.90 13.84 4.34
C LEU A 176 -22.81 14.14 5.37
N ALA A 177 -21.68 13.42 5.34
CA ALA A 177 -20.53 13.68 6.20
C ALA A 177 -19.97 15.11 5.98
N ALA A 178 -19.88 15.57 4.73
CA ALA A 178 -19.46 16.93 4.43
C ALA A 178 -20.45 17.98 4.95
N TYR A 179 -21.76 17.72 4.86
CA TYR A 179 -22.79 18.58 5.42
C TYR A 179 -22.69 18.67 6.95
N ASN A 180 -22.56 17.53 7.64
CA ASN A 180 -22.43 17.50 9.09
C ASN A 180 -21.18 18.27 9.54
N MET A 181 -20.06 18.06 8.87
CA MET A 181 -18.82 18.74 9.18
C MET A 181 -18.89 20.25 8.91
N TRP A 182 -19.52 20.68 7.81
CA TRP A 182 -19.82 22.09 7.56
C TRP A 182 -20.66 22.71 8.69
N LYS A 183 -21.72 22.02 9.10
CA LYS A 183 -22.61 22.48 10.17
C LYS A 183 -21.86 22.65 11.50
N THR A 184 -21.01 21.69 11.85
CA THR A 184 -20.13 21.80 13.03
C THR A 184 -19.21 23.01 12.94
N PHE A 185 -18.54 23.22 11.79
CA PHE A 185 -17.63 24.36 11.62
C PHE A 185 -18.30 25.71 11.80
N ILE A 186 -19.50 25.92 11.24
CA ILE A 186 -20.21 27.20 11.40
C ILE A 186 -20.71 27.38 12.83
N ASN A 187 -21.31 26.35 13.43
CA ASN A 187 -21.80 26.44 14.81
C ASN A 187 -20.67 26.69 15.83
N SER A 188 -19.47 26.13 15.61
CA SER A 188 -18.29 26.42 16.44
C SER A 188 -17.81 27.87 16.28
N GLN A 189 -17.95 28.45 15.09
CA GLN A 189 -17.58 29.84 14.82
C GLN A 189 -18.57 30.84 15.45
N ASP A 190 -19.84 30.47 15.58
CA ASP A 190 -20.88 31.29 16.24
C ASP A 190 -20.71 31.32 17.78
N LEU A 191 -20.15 30.26 18.39
CA LEU A 191 -19.89 30.22 19.83
C LEU A 191 -18.72 31.13 20.26
N ASP A 192 -17.67 31.22 19.44
CA ASP A 192 -16.52 32.11 19.70
C ASP A 192 -16.85 33.60 19.47
N ASN A 193 -17.91 33.91 18.72
CA ASN A 193 -18.36 35.28 18.47
C ASN A 193 -19.32 35.84 19.53
N SER A 194 -19.68 35.05 20.55
CA SER A 194 -20.58 35.48 21.64
C SER A 194 -19.87 35.83 22.95
N SER A 195 -18.54 35.76 23.01
CA SER A 195 -17.76 36.15 24.19
C SER A 195 -16.79 37.28 23.85
N ASP A 196 -17.19 38.50 24.18
CA ASP A 196 -16.30 39.64 24.32
C ASP A 196 -15.43 39.44 25.58
N SER A 197 -14.15 39.09 25.40
CA SER A 197 -13.00 39.73 26.04
C SER A 197 -11.75 38.84 25.99
N SER A 198 -10.69 39.44 25.44
CA SER A 198 -9.29 39.18 25.78
C SER A 198 -8.76 37.74 25.63
N TYR A 199 -8.14 37.43 24.48
CA TYR A 199 -6.70 37.16 24.43
C TYR A 199 -6.19 37.22 22.98
N SER A 200 -5.16 38.05 22.82
CA SER A 200 -4.39 38.33 21.62
C SER A 200 -3.79 37.08 20.95
N ASN A 201 -3.90 37.05 19.61
CA ASN A 201 -2.91 36.58 18.62
C ASN A 201 -2.10 35.30 18.90
N LYS A 202 -2.24 34.31 18.00
CA LYS A 202 -1.09 33.82 17.21
C LYS A 202 -1.52 33.08 15.94
N MET A 203 -1.64 33.89 14.90
CA MET A 203 -1.41 33.51 13.51
C MET A 203 0.05 33.05 13.32
N TYR A 204 0.23 31.92 12.62
CA TYR A 204 1.43 31.45 11.89
C TYR A 204 2.77 31.24 12.64
N ASN A 205 3.20 29.97 12.73
CA ASN A 205 4.61 29.56 12.61
C ASN A 205 4.61 28.11 12.08
N LYS A 206 4.91 27.85 10.80
CA LYS A 206 6.23 27.83 10.16
C LYS A 206 7.15 26.77 10.80
N ASN A 207 7.30 25.66 10.08
CA ASN A 207 8.43 24.74 10.06
C ASN A 207 9.38 24.77 11.28
N SER A 208 9.27 23.76 12.13
CA SER A 208 10.45 23.15 12.75
C SER A 208 10.48 21.69 12.33
N ARG A 209 11.21 21.42 11.24
CA ARG A 209 11.82 20.11 11.02
C ARG A 209 12.78 19.88 12.19
N LYS A 210 12.32 19.22 13.24
CA LYS A 210 13.25 18.46 14.09
C LYS A 210 13.65 17.25 13.27
N LYS A 211 14.92 17.27 12.89
CA LYS A 211 15.64 16.17 12.27
C LYS A 211 15.87 15.14 13.37
N ASP A 212 14.86 14.31 13.61
CA ASP A 212 15.07 13.09 14.36
C ASP A 212 15.82 12.14 13.42
N ILE A 213 17.12 12.00 13.68
CA ILE A 213 17.95 10.92 13.16
C ILE A 213 17.46 9.66 13.88
N SER A 214 16.37 9.09 13.38
CA SER A 214 16.03 7.69 13.59
C SER A 214 16.41 6.97 12.30
N ASN A 215 17.52 6.25 12.38
CA ASN A 215 18.12 5.48 11.30
C ASN A 215 17.29 4.20 11.06
N SER A 216 16.05 4.36 10.61
CA SER A 216 15.22 3.29 10.07
C SER A 216 15.05 3.58 8.58
N LYS A 217 15.91 2.97 7.77
CA LYS A 217 15.72 2.85 6.31
C LYS A 217 14.44 2.02 6.08
N GLU A 218 13.26 2.61 6.31
CA GLU A 218 12.01 2.12 5.72
C GLU A 218 12.11 2.45 4.23
N HIS A 219 12.73 1.54 3.48
CA HIS A 219 12.72 1.62 2.03
C HIS A 219 11.26 1.47 1.60
N GLU A 220 10.67 2.59 1.17
CA GLU A 220 9.33 2.60 0.60
C GLU A 220 9.35 1.68 -0.63
N TYR A 221 8.72 0.51 -0.53
CA TYR A 221 8.39 -0.29 -1.68
C TYR A 221 7.40 0.53 -2.51
N TYR A 222 7.90 1.06 -3.62
CA TYR A 222 7.13 1.79 -4.61
C TYR A 222 5.90 0.96 -5.00
N ASP A 223 4.71 1.43 -4.61
CA ASP A 223 3.42 1.08 -5.24
C ASP A 223 3.30 1.93 -6.51
N ASP A 224 4.26 1.82 -7.43
CA ASP A 224 4.19 2.44 -8.76
C ASP A 224 3.52 1.44 -9.72
N GLU A 225 2.22 1.22 -9.52
CA GLU A 225 1.37 0.56 -10.51
C GLU A 225 1.01 1.51 -11.68
N ASP A 226 1.61 2.72 -11.82
CA ASP A 226 1.12 3.70 -12.82
C ASP A 226 2.16 4.65 -13.47
N LYS A 227 3.48 4.39 -13.39
CA LYS A 227 4.47 5.15 -14.18
C LYS A 227 5.51 4.29 -14.86
N THR A 228 5.25 4.08 -16.14
CA THR A 228 6.22 3.71 -17.17
C THR A 228 7.53 4.47 -17.01
N THR A 229 8.55 3.80 -16.46
CA THR A 229 9.93 4.25 -16.55
C THR A 229 10.72 3.19 -17.30
N SER A 230 11.11 3.56 -18.52
CA SER A 230 11.83 2.74 -19.48
C SER A 230 13.23 2.37 -18.97
N ARG A 231 13.41 1.13 -18.55
CA ARG A 231 14.64 0.34 -18.74
C ARG A 231 14.35 -1.08 -18.21
N ASN A 232 14.56 -2.08 -19.06
CA ASN A 232 14.39 -3.52 -18.82
C ASN A 232 13.04 -4.12 -19.23
N ASN A 233 12.61 -3.84 -20.46
CA ASN A 233 11.73 -4.75 -21.20
C ASN A 233 12.57 -5.90 -21.76
N LYS A 234 12.41 -7.13 -21.24
CA LYS A 234 12.69 -8.31 -22.06
C LYS A 234 11.85 -9.57 -21.80
N TYR A 235 11.02 -9.62 -20.77
CA TYR A 235 10.09 -10.75 -20.59
C TYR A 235 8.77 -10.20 -20.04
N LEU A 236 7.64 -10.72 -20.55
CA LEU A 236 6.25 -10.26 -20.36
C LEU A 236 5.73 -9.30 -21.45
N ARG A 237 5.68 -9.82 -22.68
CA ARG A 237 4.52 -9.62 -23.55
C ARG A 237 3.82 -10.97 -23.69
N ASP A 238 2.50 -10.90 -23.77
CA ASP A 238 1.53 -11.98 -24.00
C ASP A 238 0.91 -12.56 -22.72
N ASP A 239 -0.09 -11.87 -22.18
CA ASP A 239 -1.45 -12.42 -22.08
C ASP A 239 -2.42 -11.41 -21.42
N GLU A 240 -2.98 -10.51 -22.24
CA GLU A 240 -4.34 -10.04 -22.05
C GLU A 240 -5.17 -10.54 -23.24
N SER A 241 -5.98 -11.56 -23.02
CA SER A 241 -7.20 -11.78 -23.78
C SER A 241 -8.23 -12.54 -22.95
N ASP A 242 -9.31 -11.80 -22.71
CA ASP A 242 -10.59 -12.20 -22.15
C ASP A 242 -11.28 -13.20 -23.10
N SER A 243 -11.37 -14.49 -22.76
CA SER A 243 -12.41 -15.38 -23.30
C SER A 243 -12.46 -16.78 -22.68
N SER A 244 -13.63 -17.05 -22.10
CA SER A 244 -14.36 -18.33 -22.03
C SER A 244 -13.71 -19.58 -21.41
N ALA A 245 -14.42 -20.07 -20.39
CA ALA A 245 -14.42 -21.41 -19.83
C ALA A 245 -14.09 -22.56 -20.81
N GLN A 246 -13.26 -23.50 -20.37
CA GLN A 246 -13.49 -24.94 -20.50
C GLN A 246 -12.55 -25.75 -19.60
N THR A 247 -13.00 -26.96 -19.30
CA THR A 247 -12.87 -27.73 -18.07
C THR A 247 -11.60 -28.57 -17.97
N ILE A 248 -11.15 -28.82 -16.74
CA ILE A 248 -10.26 -29.91 -16.35
C ILE A 248 -11.00 -31.22 -16.65
N GLU A 249 -10.64 -31.96 -17.72
CA GLU A 249 -10.87 -33.42 -17.87
C GLU A 249 -10.37 -33.92 -19.25
N SER A 250 -9.06 -34.05 -19.52
CA SER A 250 -8.58 -34.70 -20.78
C SER A 250 -7.15 -35.21 -20.73
N LEU A 251 -6.75 -36.00 -19.72
CA LEU A 251 -5.53 -36.83 -19.81
C LEU A 251 -5.74 -38.23 -19.21
N ARG A 252 -6.74 -38.94 -19.75
CA ARG A 252 -6.81 -40.40 -19.94
C ARG A 252 -7.54 -40.52 -21.27
N THR A 253 -7.03 -41.14 -22.33
CA THR A 253 -6.69 -42.56 -22.48
C THR A 253 -6.14 -42.76 -23.91
N ILE A 254 -5.19 -43.69 -24.07
CA ILE A 254 -4.98 -44.62 -25.20
C ILE A 254 -4.70 -44.07 -26.61
N GLU A 255 -3.53 -44.44 -27.15
CA GLU A 255 -3.37 -45.14 -28.45
C GLU A 255 -1.96 -45.78 -28.49
N ASN A 256 -1.83 -47.06 -28.17
CA ASN A 256 -1.57 -48.11 -29.17
C ASN A 256 -2.24 -47.88 -30.53
N ALA A 257 -1.45 -47.74 -31.60
CA ALA A 257 -1.29 -48.77 -32.65
C ALA A 257 -0.45 -48.28 -33.84
N SER A 258 0.58 -49.09 -34.17
CA SER A 258 0.98 -49.52 -35.53
C SER A 258 1.42 -48.49 -36.59
N SER A 259 2.73 -48.51 -36.91
CA SER A 259 3.27 -49.28 -38.06
C SER A 259 4.77 -49.50 -37.89
#